data_AF-A0A9P9YSL1-F1
#
_entry.id   AF-A0A9P9YSL1-F1
#
_cell.length_a   1.000
_cell.length_b   1.000
_cell.length_c   1.000
_cell.angle_alpha   90.00
_cell.angle_beta   90.00
_cell.angle_gamma   90.00
#
_symmetry.space_group_name_H-M   'P 1'
#
loop_
_entity.id
_entity.type
_entity.pdbx_description
1 polymer ?
#
loop_
_entity_poly.entity_id
_entity_poly.type
_entity_poly.pdbx_seq_one_letter_code
_entity_poly.pdbx_strand_id
1 'polypeptide(L)'
;MLKLATYFCYAFIVCSLYGAAKTQDTHSLCVVKDAPNQCGAFCLAALHPLFDHNAKQRQKLNIIADTLIENKAKMEMIESRLLELQVKVLGQLQNTMESQIETLKNMIQQSFETRVESFKETGGTETHSVNNDKILLPGFEQIGSRYFYIENKDFQNWLTAENTCRLKGGHLASIKNEDEFNAINAKLDKNTYYWLGINNRENVKQYLSVASDPLFCCVLVVDNATLVPGYVNFCARQRRAQCNESWHHKTQIRLDR
;
A
#
# COMPACT_ATOMS: atom_id res chain seq x y z
N MET A 1 -3.81 109.50 -46.61
CA MET A 1 -3.11 108.22 -46.42
C MET A 1 -2.69 107.92 -44.97
N LEU A 2 -2.51 108.93 -44.09
CA LEU A 2 -2.09 108.71 -42.69
C LEU A 2 -3.09 107.92 -41.81
N LYS A 3 -4.40 108.12 -42.00
CA LYS A 3 -5.44 107.47 -41.16
C LYS A 3 -5.53 105.96 -41.36
N LEU A 4 -5.20 105.46 -42.55
CA LEU A 4 -5.25 104.02 -42.84
C LEU A 4 -4.08 103.29 -42.15
N ALA A 5 -2.89 103.90 -42.15
CA ALA A 5 -1.71 103.36 -41.48
C ALA A 5 -1.90 103.24 -39.96
N THR A 6 -2.58 104.21 -39.33
CA THR A 6 -2.90 104.15 -37.89
C THR A 6 -3.86 103.00 -37.57
N TYR A 7 -4.84 102.72 -38.42
CA TYR A 7 -5.75 101.58 -38.20
C TYR A 7 -5.02 100.24 -38.26
N PHE A 8 -4.10 100.07 -39.23
CA PHE A 8 -3.28 98.86 -39.31
C PHE A 8 -2.34 98.71 -38.11
N CYS A 9 -1.78 99.80 -37.59
CA CYS A 9 -0.96 99.76 -36.38
C CYS A 9 -1.76 99.32 -35.15
N TYR A 10 -2.97 99.88 -34.94
CA TYR A 10 -3.84 99.45 -33.84
C TYR A 10 -4.31 97.99 -34.00
N ALA A 11 -4.65 97.55 -35.21
CA ALA A 11 -5.01 96.16 -35.47
C ALA A 11 -3.83 95.21 -35.18
N PHE A 12 -2.61 95.59 -35.56
CA PHE A 12 -1.41 94.79 -35.30
C PHE A 12 -1.08 94.72 -33.80
N ILE A 13 -1.23 95.83 -33.07
CA ILE A 13 -1.05 95.87 -31.60
C ILE A 13 -2.11 95.02 -30.91
N VAL A 14 -3.38 95.11 -31.33
CA VAL A 14 -4.46 94.27 -30.79
C VAL A 14 -4.21 92.80 -31.10
N CYS A 15 -3.82 92.43 -32.32
CA CYS A 15 -3.46 91.05 -32.67
C CYS A 15 -2.23 90.55 -31.89
N SER A 16 -1.24 91.41 -31.63
CA SER A 16 -0.05 91.05 -30.84
C SER A 16 -0.38 90.87 -29.36
N LEU A 17 -1.28 91.69 -28.81
CA LEU A 17 -1.77 91.55 -27.43
C LEU A 17 -2.71 90.36 -27.26
N TYR A 18 -3.55 90.07 -28.26
CA TYR A 18 -4.43 88.89 -28.27
C TYR A 18 -3.65 87.59 -28.52
N GLY A 19 -2.55 87.66 -29.30
CA GLY A 19 -1.63 86.55 -29.53
C GLY A 19 -0.65 86.27 -28.38
N ALA A 20 -0.35 87.28 -27.55
CA ALA A 20 0.54 87.16 -26.39
C ALA A 20 -0.18 86.78 -25.07
N ALA A 21 -1.52 86.84 -25.03
CA ALA A 21 -2.31 86.47 -23.85
C ALA A 21 -2.79 85.01 -23.88
N LYS A 22 -1.86 84.05 -24.09
CA LYS A 22 -2.06 82.62 -23.75
C LYS A 22 -0.76 81.82 -23.84
N THR A 23 0.25 82.20 -23.07
CA THR A 23 1.41 81.32 -22.84
C THR A 23 1.95 81.53 -21.43
N GLN A 24 1.24 80.97 -20.47
CA GLN A 24 1.80 80.64 -19.18
C GLN A 24 1.25 79.27 -18.81
N ASP A 25 2.06 78.24 -19.10
CA ASP A 25 2.15 76.98 -18.36
C ASP A 25 3.20 76.11 -19.07
N THR A 26 4.46 76.27 -18.67
CA THR A 26 5.59 75.41 -19.06
C THR A 26 5.62 74.09 -18.27
N HIS A 27 4.49 73.64 -17.76
CA HIS A 27 4.28 72.27 -17.30
C HIS A 27 2.87 71.86 -17.71
N SER A 28 2.74 71.01 -18.73
CA SER A 28 1.47 70.40 -19.10
C SER A 28 1.06 69.34 -18.06
N LEU A 29 0.78 69.78 -16.83
CA LEU A 29 0.21 68.93 -15.80
C LEU A 29 -1.31 69.08 -15.87
N CYS A 30 -1.98 68.18 -16.60
CA CYS A 30 -3.43 68.07 -16.58
C CYS A 30 -3.91 67.72 -15.17
N VAL A 31 -4.33 68.71 -14.39
CA VAL A 31 -5.04 68.49 -13.12
C VAL A 31 -6.46 68.06 -13.45
N VAL A 32 -6.72 66.76 -13.34
CA VAL A 32 -8.06 66.17 -13.51
C VAL A 32 -8.98 66.70 -12.42
N LYS A 33 -10.03 67.43 -12.80
CA LYS A 33 -11.04 68.00 -11.87
C LYS A 33 -12.31 67.16 -11.79
N ASP A 34 -12.61 66.40 -12.85
CA ASP A 34 -13.77 65.51 -12.94
C ASP A 34 -13.37 64.24 -13.74
N ALA A 35 -12.83 63.26 -13.01
CA ALA A 35 -12.20 62.08 -13.61
C ALA A 35 -13.13 61.23 -14.50
N PRO A 36 -14.40 60.96 -14.14
CA PRO A 36 -15.31 60.20 -14.99
C PRO A 36 -15.50 60.82 -16.38
N ASN A 37 -15.69 62.14 -16.46
CA ASN A 37 -15.98 62.83 -17.71
C ASN A 37 -14.73 63.17 -18.52
N GLN A 38 -13.57 63.34 -17.86
CA GLN A 38 -12.33 63.77 -18.52
C GLN A 38 -11.42 62.61 -18.96
N CYS A 39 -11.43 61.48 -18.25
CA CYS A 39 -10.57 60.35 -18.57
C CYS A 39 -11.27 58.98 -18.50
N GLY A 40 -12.58 58.92 -18.22
CA GLY A 40 -13.30 57.65 -18.04
C GLY A 40 -13.19 56.70 -19.23
N ALA A 41 -13.36 57.19 -20.46
CA ALA A 41 -13.22 56.38 -21.66
C ALA A 41 -11.79 55.85 -21.87
N PHE A 42 -10.78 56.67 -21.57
CA PHE A 42 -9.37 56.29 -21.69
C PHE A 42 -8.97 55.27 -20.62
N CYS A 43 -9.36 55.49 -19.36
CA CYS A 43 -9.10 54.56 -18.26
C CYS A 43 -9.83 53.22 -18.49
N LEU A 44 -11.05 53.25 -18.99
CA LEU A 44 -11.79 52.03 -19.36
C LEU A 44 -11.11 51.29 -20.51
N ALA A 45 -10.64 52.02 -21.53
CA ALA A 45 -9.86 51.46 -22.63
C ALA A 45 -8.56 50.79 -22.15
N ALA A 46 -7.86 51.40 -21.20
CA ALA A 46 -6.67 50.82 -20.59
C ALA A 46 -6.98 49.56 -19.76
N LEU A 47 -8.20 49.43 -19.22
CA LEU A 47 -8.65 48.26 -18.43
C LEU A 47 -9.25 47.13 -19.28
N HIS A 48 -9.64 47.37 -20.53
CA HIS A 48 -10.21 46.34 -21.41
C HIS A 48 -9.37 45.05 -21.49
N PRO A 49 -8.03 45.09 -21.64
CA PRO A 49 -7.21 43.88 -21.67
C PRO A 49 -7.36 43.01 -20.41
N LEU A 50 -7.57 43.63 -19.24
CA LEU A 50 -7.79 42.92 -17.98
C LEU A 50 -9.18 42.27 -17.95
N PHE A 51 -10.22 42.96 -18.43
CA PHE A 51 -11.56 42.41 -18.52
C PHE A 51 -11.64 41.25 -19.51
N ASP A 52 -11.00 41.37 -20.66
CA ASP A 52 -10.90 40.30 -21.67
C ASP A 52 -10.14 39.09 -21.13
N HIS A 53 -9.04 39.35 -20.40
CA HIS A 53 -8.31 38.29 -19.72
C HIS A 53 -9.20 37.57 -18.70
N ASN A 54 -9.93 38.29 -17.86
CA ASN A 54 -10.83 37.71 -16.87
C ASN A 54 -11.98 36.90 -17.52
N ALA A 55 -12.56 37.39 -18.62
CA ALA A 55 -13.56 36.66 -19.37
C ALA A 55 -13.01 35.34 -19.91
N LYS A 56 -11.79 35.37 -20.47
CA LYS A 56 -11.09 34.17 -20.96
C LYS A 56 -10.78 33.18 -19.82
N GLN A 57 -10.39 33.67 -18.64
CA GLN A 57 -10.16 32.81 -17.48
C GLN A 57 -11.46 32.16 -17.01
N ARG A 58 -12.57 32.91 -16.98
CA ARG A 58 -13.88 32.35 -16.62
C ARG A 58 -14.33 31.27 -17.59
N GLN A 59 -14.09 31.46 -18.88
CA GLN A 59 -14.36 30.43 -19.89
C GLN A 59 -13.52 29.17 -19.63
N LYS A 60 -12.23 29.30 -19.34
CA LYS A 60 -11.37 28.16 -18.99
C LYS A 60 -11.87 27.42 -17.74
N LEU A 61 -12.30 28.16 -16.72
CA LEU A 61 -12.84 27.57 -15.49
C LEU A 61 -14.13 26.78 -15.77
N ASN A 62 -15.00 27.28 -16.63
CA ASN A 62 -16.20 26.54 -17.03
C ASN A 62 -15.83 25.24 -17.76
N ILE A 63 -14.90 25.30 -18.72
CA ILE A 63 -14.41 24.09 -19.43
C ILE A 63 -13.82 23.07 -18.45
N ILE A 64 -13.05 23.53 -17.46
CA ILE A 64 -12.49 22.66 -16.43
C ILE A 64 -13.60 22.06 -15.57
N ALA A 65 -14.60 22.84 -15.18
CA ALA A 65 -15.74 22.35 -14.40
C ALA A 65 -16.53 21.29 -15.16
N ASP A 66 -16.81 21.51 -16.45
CA ASP A 66 -17.49 20.55 -17.31
C ASP A 66 -16.68 19.26 -17.47
N THR A 67 -15.37 19.39 -17.71
CA THR A 67 -14.45 18.24 -17.80
C THR A 67 -14.40 17.46 -16.49
N LEU A 68 -14.46 18.16 -15.35
CA LEU A 68 -14.46 17.52 -14.03
C LEU A 68 -15.75 16.73 -13.80
N ILE A 69 -16.90 17.26 -14.22
CA ILE A 69 -18.19 16.56 -14.15
C ILE A 69 -18.16 15.31 -15.04
N GLU A 70 -17.65 15.43 -16.27
CA GLU A 70 -17.53 14.30 -17.20
C GLU A 70 -16.58 13.22 -16.64
N ASN A 71 -15.43 13.61 -16.10
CA ASN A 71 -14.48 12.69 -15.49
C ASN A 71 -15.03 12.01 -14.25
N LYS A 72 -15.82 12.73 -13.43
CA LYS A 72 -16.51 12.14 -12.29
C LYS A 72 -17.52 11.09 -12.73
N ALA A 73 -18.33 11.37 -13.75
CA ALA A 73 -19.28 10.40 -14.30
C ALA A 73 -18.56 9.16 -14.85
N LYS A 74 -17.39 9.34 -15.51
CA LYS A 74 -16.55 8.21 -15.97
C LYS A 74 -16.02 7.37 -14.80
N MET A 75 -15.59 7.99 -13.69
CA MET A 75 -15.16 7.28 -12.48
C MET A 75 -16.30 6.45 -11.90
N GLU A 76 -17.50 7.02 -11.74
CA GLU A 76 -18.68 6.31 -11.23
C GLU A 76 -19.06 5.11 -12.13
N MET A 77 -18.91 5.28 -13.46
CA MET A 77 -19.10 4.19 -14.42
C MET A 77 -18.06 3.08 -14.28
N ILE A 78 -16.80 3.43 -14.05
CA ILE A 78 -15.71 2.46 -13.84
C ILE A 78 -15.94 1.71 -12.53
N GLU A 79 -16.26 2.40 -11.44
CA GLU A 79 -16.57 1.78 -10.14
C GLU A 79 -17.73 0.80 -10.26
N SER A 80 -18.81 1.18 -10.96
CA SER A 80 -19.96 0.31 -11.20
C SER A 80 -19.57 -0.96 -11.97
N ARG A 81 -18.73 -0.84 -12.99
CA ARG A 81 -18.23 -1.99 -13.76
C ARG A 81 -17.31 -2.89 -12.93
N LEU A 82 -16.49 -2.33 -12.06
CA LEU A 82 -15.63 -3.09 -11.15
C LEU A 82 -16.47 -3.91 -10.16
N LEU A 83 -17.52 -3.32 -9.59
CA LEU A 83 -18.45 -4.04 -8.71
C LEU A 83 -19.16 -5.18 -9.46
N GLU A 84 -19.64 -4.92 -10.68
CA GLU A 84 -20.27 -5.96 -11.50
C GLU A 84 -19.30 -7.12 -11.83
N LEU A 85 -18.06 -6.79 -12.20
CA LEU A 85 -17.02 -7.79 -12.45
C LEU A 85 -16.70 -8.59 -11.19
N GLN A 86 -16.60 -7.94 -10.04
CA GLN A 86 -16.33 -8.61 -8.77
C GLN A 86 -17.44 -9.62 -8.43
N VAL A 87 -18.71 -9.24 -8.60
CA VAL A 87 -19.85 -10.15 -8.39
C VAL A 87 -19.79 -11.34 -9.35
N LYS A 88 -19.49 -11.11 -10.64
CA LYS A 88 -19.36 -12.19 -11.63
C LYS A 88 -18.20 -13.15 -11.30
N VAL A 89 -17.03 -12.61 -10.97
CA VAL A 89 -15.84 -13.41 -10.61
C VAL A 89 -16.09 -14.24 -9.35
N LEU A 90 -16.64 -13.63 -8.30
CA LEU A 90 -16.96 -14.32 -7.06
C LEU A 90 -18.03 -15.40 -7.28
N GLY A 91 -19.08 -15.11 -8.06
CA GLY A 91 -20.11 -16.08 -8.40
C GLY A 91 -19.57 -17.26 -9.22
N GLN A 92 -18.73 -17.00 -10.23
CA GLN A 92 -18.08 -18.06 -11.00
C GLN A 92 -17.15 -18.92 -10.15
N LEU A 93 -16.38 -18.29 -9.26
CA LEU A 93 -15.51 -19.00 -8.32
C LEU A 93 -16.33 -19.88 -7.38
N GLN A 94 -17.42 -19.35 -6.81
CA GLN A 94 -18.31 -20.11 -5.94
C GLN A 94 -18.92 -21.33 -6.66
N ASN A 95 -19.46 -21.15 -7.87
CA ASN A 95 -20.01 -22.24 -8.66
C ASN A 95 -18.96 -23.31 -8.99
N THR A 96 -17.73 -22.88 -9.31
CA THR A 96 -16.61 -23.80 -9.58
C THR A 96 -16.23 -24.58 -8.33
N MET A 97 -16.18 -23.91 -7.17
CA MET A 97 -15.91 -24.54 -5.88
C MET A 97 -17.01 -25.56 -5.51
N GLU A 98 -18.28 -25.20 -5.67
CA GLU A 98 -19.40 -26.12 -5.41
C GLU A 98 -19.33 -27.37 -6.30
N SER A 99 -19.01 -27.20 -7.59
CA SER A 99 -18.81 -28.32 -8.52
C SER A 99 -17.61 -29.21 -8.15
N GLN A 100 -16.50 -28.62 -7.73
CA GLN A 100 -15.32 -29.36 -7.27
C GLN A 100 -15.59 -30.11 -5.96
N ILE A 101 -16.31 -29.48 -5.01
CA ILE A 101 -16.70 -30.11 -3.75
C ILE A 101 -17.61 -31.31 -4.01
N GLU A 102 -18.59 -31.19 -4.91
CA GLU A 102 -19.47 -32.31 -5.25
C GLU A 102 -18.71 -33.45 -5.94
N THR A 103 -17.77 -33.11 -6.82
CA THR A 103 -16.89 -34.10 -7.46
C THR A 103 -16.03 -34.83 -6.43
N LEU A 104 -15.42 -34.10 -5.50
CA LEU A 104 -14.62 -34.66 -4.40
C LEU A 104 -15.48 -35.55 -3.49
N LYS A 105 -16.69 -35.09 -3.14
CA LYS A 105 -17.64 -35.85 -2.33
C LYS A 105 -18.01 -37.18 -2.99
N ASN A 106 -18.29 -37.16 -4.29
CA ASN A 106 -18.60 -38.37 -5.05
C ASN A 106 -17.40 -39.33 -5.15
N MET A 107 -16.19 -38.81 -5.37
CA MET A 107 -14.98 -39.63 -5.36
C MET A 107 -14.72 -40.28 -3.99
N ILE A 108 -14.92 -39.53 -2.90
CA ILE A 108 -14.79 -40.04 -1.53
C ILE A 108 -15.85 -41.12 -1.27
N GLN A 109 -17.12 -40.84 -1.60
CA GLN A 109 -18.22 -41.78 -1.43
C GLN A 109 -17.97 -43.08 -2.19
N GLN A 110 -17.56 -43.00 -3.46
CA GLN A 110 -17.25 -44.15 -4.30
C GLN A 110 -16.07 -44.94 -3.75
N SER A 111 -15.01 -44.26 -3.30
CA SER A 111 -13.85 -44.92 -2.69
C SER A 111 -14.20 -45.63 -1.39
N PHE A 112 -15.12 -45.07 -0.60
CA PHE A 112 -15.60 -45.66 0.64
C PHE A 112 -16.46 -46.90 0.37
N GLU A 113 -17.41 -46.82 -0.56
CA GLU A 113 -18.25 -47.96 -0.98
C GLU A 113 -17.40 -49.11 -1.52
N THR A 114 -16.43 -48.81 -2.39
CA THR A 114 -15.50 -49.82 -2.94
C THR A 114 -14.69 -50.50 -1.84
N ARG A 115 -14.22 -49.73 -0.84
CA ARG A 115 -13.42 -50.29 0.27
C ARG A 115 -14.27 -51.09 1.24
N VAL A 116 -15.49 -50.64 1.54
CA VAL A 116 -16.45 -51.38 2.39
C VAL A 116 -16.84 -52.70 1.75
N GLU A 117 -17.07 -52.74 0.44
CA GLU A 117 -17.39 -53.99 -0.27
C GLU A 117 -16.20 -54.96 -0.24
N SER A 118 -14.96 -54.45 -0.44
CA SER A 118 -13.74 -55.27 -0.31
C SER A 118 -13.49 -55.83 1.10
N PHE A 119 -14.06 -55.20 2.14
CA PHE A 119 -13.98 -55.69 3.53
C PHE A 119 -15.06 -56.73 3.87
N LYS A 120 -16.17 -56.80 3.11
CA LYS A 120 -17.25 -57.79 3.34
C LYS A 120 -16.91 -59.18 2.80
N GLU A 121 -16.06 -59.27 1.77
CA GLU A 121 -15.69 -60.54 1.15
C GLU A 121 -14.60 -61.30 1.94
N THR A 122 -13.89 -60.63 2.84
CA THR A 122 -13.03 -61.28 3.84
C THR A 122 -13.74 -61.32 5.19
N GLY A 123 -14.55 -62.35 5.42
CA GLY A 123 -15.02 -62.66 6.77
C GLY A 123 -13.83 -62.94 7.69
N GLY A 124 -13.69 -62.19 8.79
CA GLY A 124 -12.65 -62.44 9.77
C GLY A 124 -12.60 -61.41 10.89
N THR A 125 -13.10 -61.81 12.06
CA THR A 125 -12.74 -61.29 13.38
C THR A 125 -11.26 -60.92 13.48
N GLU A 126 -10.95 -59.65 13.71
CA GLU A 126 -9.78 -59.22 14.48
C GLU A 126 -9.95 -57.74 14.83
N THR A 127 -10.38 -57.46 16.07
CA THR A 127 -10.10 -56.17 16.71
C THR A 127 -8.60 -56.10 16.94
N HIS A 128 -7.85 -55.59 15.95
CA HIS A 128 -6.52 -55.08 16.21
C HIS A 128 -6.66 -53.94 17.22
N SER A 129 -6.33 -54.23 18.47
CA SER A 129 -6.01 -53.22 19.46
C SER A 129 -5.01 -52.26 18.82
N VAL A 130 -5.43 -51.02 18.63
CA VAL A 130 -4.52 -49.94 18.25
C VAL A 130 -3.55 -49.80 19.41
N ASN A 131 -2.45 -50.54 19.33
CA ASN A 131 -1.28 -50.28 20.13
C ASN A 131 -0.89 -48.84 19.78
N ASN A 132 -0.60 -48.04 20.80
CA ASN A 132 -0.05 -46.69 20.68
C ASN A 132 1.36 -46.78 20.06
N ASP A 133 1.43 -47.19 18.81
CA ASP A 133 2.63 -47.11 18.01
C ASP A 133 2.89 -45.63 17.80
N LYS A 134 3.86 -45.15 18.58
CA LYS A 134 4.51 -43.84 18.45
C LYS A 134 4.59 -43.51 16.96
N ILE A 135 3.84 -42.50 16.52
CA ILE A 135 3.85 -42.05 15.12
C ILE A 135 5.30 -41.69 14.78
N LEU A 136 6.00 -42.59 14.10
CA LEU A 136 7.38 -42.40 13.70
C LEU A 136 7.37 -41.58 12.41
N LEU A 137 7.29 -40.26 12.54
CA LEU A 137 7.52 -39.35 11.42
C LEU A 137 9.03 -39.30 11.14
N PRO A 138 9.50 -39.73 9.96
CA PRO A 138 10.92 -39.71 9.64
C PRO A 138 11.48 -38.28 9.73
N GLY A 139 12.45 -38.08 10.62
CA GLY A 139 13.14 -36.79 10.81
C GLY A 139 12.51 -35.82 11.80
N PHE A 140 11.34 -36.14 12.37
CA PHE A 140 10.76 -35.32 13.45
C PHE A 140 11.18 -35.86 14.82
N GLU A 141 11.56 -34.95 15.70
CA GLU A 141 11.88 -35.24 17.09
C GLU A 141 10.81 -34.68 18.03
N GLN A 142 10.42 -35.46 19.03
CA GLN A 142 9.48 -34.99 20.05
C GLN A 142 10.19 -34.06 21.05
N ILE A 143 9.70 -32.82 21.17
CA ILE A 143 10.13 -31.85 22.17
C ILE A 143 8.89 -31.41 22.95
N GLY A 144 8.81 -31.81 24.22
CA GLY A 144 7.61 -31.64 25.03
C GLY A 144 6.41 -32.40 24.44
N SER A 145 5.30 -31.70 24.18
CA SER A 145 4.07 -32.25 23.61
C SER A 145 3.99 -32.16 22.09
N ARG A 146 5.02 -31.63 21.41
CA ARG A 146 5.02 -31.36 19.96
C ARG A 146 6.21 -32.01 19.27
N TYR A 147 6.15 -32.06 17.95
CA TYR A 147 7.17 -32.68 17.10
C TYR A 147 7.88 -31.61 16.27
N PHE A 148 9.20 -31.66 16.22
CA PHE A 148 10.05 -30.68 15.54
C PHE A 148 10.93 -31.33 14.49
N TYR A 149 10.90 -30.79 13.28
CA TYR A 149 11.87 -31.06 12.24
C TYR A 149 12.89 -29.91 12.21
N ILE A 150 14.17 -30.22 12.42
CA ILE A 150 15.25 -29.23 12.43
C ILE A 150 16.13 -29.46 11.19
N GLU A 151 16.24 -28.45 10.32
CA GLU A 151 17.08 -28.49 9.12
C GLU A 151 18.23 -27.50 9.24
N ASN A 152 19.46 -28.04 9.16
CA ASN A 152 20.69 -27.27 9.36
C ASN A 152 21.45 -27.00 8.07
N LYS A 153 21.10 -27.67 6.96
CA LYS A 153 21.94 -27.68 5.74
C LYS A 153 21.29 -26.99 4.55
N ASP A 154 19.97 -27.03 4.45
CA ASP A 154 19.25 -26.48 3.32
C ASP A 154 18.84 -25.04 3.59
N PHE A 155 19.68 -24.11 3.12
CA PHE A 155 19.51 -22.67 3.27
C PHE A 155 18.37 -22.17 2.40
N GLN A 156 17.28 -21.74 3.04
CA GLN A 156 16.08 -21.30 2.33
C GLN A 156 15.67 -19.88 2.77
N ASN A 157 14.95 -19.17 1.89
CA ASN A 157 14.21 -17.98 2.31
C ASN A 157 12.93 -18.38 3.08
N TRP A 158 12.33 -17.45 3.83
CA TRP A 158 11.19 -17.73 4.69
C TRP A 158 9.99 -18.40 3.97
N LEU A 159 9.67 -17.96 2.75
CA LEU A 159 8.52 -18.49 2.01
C LEU A 159 8.76 -19.94 1.55
N THR A 160 9.96 -20.22 1.05
CA THR A 160 10.39 -21.57 0.70
C THR A 160 10.43 -22.47 1.94
N ALA A 161 10.93 -21.95 3.05
CA ALA A 161 10.98 -22.65 4.33
C ALA A 161 9.57 -23.06 4.81
N GLU A 162 8.60 -22.14 4.79
CA GLU A 162 7.22 -22.46 5.15
C GLU A 162 6.60 -23.51 4.21
N ASN A 163 6.80 -23.39 2.90
CA ASN A 163 6.29 -24.38 1.95
C ASN A 163 6.90 -25.77 2.17
N THR A 164 8.20 -25.85 2.45
CA THR A 164 8.88 -27.11 2.81
C THR A 164 8.21 -27.75 4.03
N CYS A 165 7.82 -26.95 5.02
CA CYS A 165 7.16 -27.43 6.22
C CYS A 165 5.74 -27.93 5.97
N ARG A 166 4.98 -27.21 5.16
CA ARG A 166 3.65 -27.64 4.72
C ARG A 166 3.71 -28.97 3.98
N LEU A 167 4.70 -29.17 3.11
CA LEU A 167 4.92 -30.43 2.41
C LEU A 167 5.28 -31.59 3.36
N LYS A 168 5.90 -31.29 4.50
CA LYS A 168 6.20 -32.26 5.58
C LYS A 168 5.04 -32.45 6.56
N GLY A 169 3.88 -31.84 6.31
CA GLY A 169 2.70 -31.95 7.17
C GLY A 169 2.72 -31.06 8.42
N GLY A 170 3.56 -30.03 8.44
CA GLY A 170 3.69 -29.07 9.54
C GLY A 170 3.78 -27.63 9.09
N HIS A 171 4.21 -26.76 9.99
CA HIS A 171 4.41 -25.33 9.74
C HIS A 171 5.71 -24.86 10.40
N LEU A 172 6.24 -23.71 9.99
CA LEU A 172 7.33 -23.08 10.74
C LEU A 172 6.93 -22.86 12.21
N ALA A 173 7.88 -23.13 13.11
CA ALA A 173 7.61 -23.19 14.53
C ALA A 173 7.19 -21.82 15.10
N SER A 174 6.08 -21.80 15.84
CA SER A 174 5.78 -20.75 16.81
C SER A 174 6.06 -21.29 18.20
N ILE A 175 7.13 -20.78 18.82
CA ILE A 175 7.59 -21.25 20.13
C ILE A 175 6.64 -20.73 21.21
N LYS A 176 6.11 -21.61 22.05
CA LYS A 176 5.06 -21.25 23.01
C LYS A 176 5.58 -20.73 24.34
N ASN A 177 6.73 -21.21 24.79
CA ASN A 177 7.26 -20.92 26.10
C ASN A 177 8.79 -21.08 26.15
N GLU A 178 9.38 -20.67 27.27
CA GLU A 178 10.82 -20.69 27.51
C GLU A 178 11.40 -22.11 27.54
N ASP A 179 10.68 -23.09 28.10
CA ASP A 179 11.15 -24.48 28.16
C ASP A 179 11.30 -25.09 26.76
N GLU A 180 10.31 -24.85 25.89
CA GLU A 180 10.33 -25.27 24.50
C GLU A 180 11.46 -24.57 23.74
N PHE A 181 11.62 -23.26 23.93
CA PHE A 181 12.73 -22.52 23.36
C PHE A 181 14.07 -23.13 23.76
N ASN A 182 14.30 -23.34 25.05
CA ASN A 182 15.56 -23.87 25.58
C ASN A 182 15.85 -25.28 25.03
N ALA A 183 14.82 -26.13 24.93
CA ALA A 183 14.96 -27.48 24.41
C ALA A 183 15.26 -27.51 22.90
N ILE A 184 14.63 -26.64 22.11
CA ILE A 184 14.97 -26.47 20.68
C ILE A 184 16.39 -25.90 20.56
N ASN A 185 16.69 -24.85 21.31
CA ASN A 185 17.95 -24.12 21.27
C ASN A 185 19.16 -25.01 21.59
N ALA A 186 19.00 -26.02 22.45
CA ALA A 186 20.03 -27.02 22.74
C ALA A 186 20.40 -27.90 21.52
N LYS A 187 19.56 -27.94 20.49
CA LYS A 187 19.70 -28.76 19.28
C LYS A 187 20.12 -27.97 18.04
N LEU A 188 20.16 -26.65 18.13
CA LEU A 188 20.52 -25.76 17.02
C LEU A 188 22.02 -25.51 16.95
N ASP A 189 22.52 -25.25 15.75
CA ASP A 189 23.92 -24.92 15.52
C ASP A 189 24.24 -23.50 16.01
N LYS A 190 25.32 -23.40 16.80
CA LYS A 190 25.65 -22.22 17.62
C LYS A 190 26.08 -20.96 16.87
N ASN A 191 26.03 -20.94 15.53
CA ASN A 191 26.35 -19.75 14.71
C ASN A 191 25.42 -19.66 13.49
N THR A 192 24.26 -20.32 13.58
CA THR A 192 23.32 -20.45 12.47
C THR A 192 22.04 -19.72 12.85
N TYR A 193 21.40 -19.12 11.83
CA TYR A 193 20.10 -18.51 11.98
C TYR A 193 19.02 -19.47 11.50
N TYR A 194 17.90 -19.50 12.21
CA TYR A 194 16.77 -20.34 11.86
C TYR A 194 15.49 -19.53 11.73
N TRP A 195 14.65 -19.91 10.77
CA TRP A 195 13.33 -19.35 10.55
C TRP A 195 12.32 -19.85 11.58
N LEU A 196 11.48 -18.93 12.04
CA LEU A 196 10.27 -19.20 12.81
C LEU A 196 9.01 -18.79 12.03
N GLY A 197 7.85 -19.25 12.51
CA GLY A 197 6.55 -19.00 11.88
C GLY A 197 6.03 -17.57 12.04
N ILE A 198 6.62 -16.76 12.93
CA ILE A 198 6.21 -15.38 13.16
C ILE A 198 6.68 -14.49 12.00
N ASN A 199 5.78 -13.69 11.45
CA ASN A 199 6.06 -12.79 10.33
C ASN A 199 5.14 -11.55 10.34
N ASN A 200 5.50 -10.50 9.61
CA ASN A 200 4.71 -9.27 9.44
C ASN A 200 4.48 -8.94 7.95
N ARG A 201 4.36 -9.97 7.10
CA ARG A 201 4.34 -9.81 5.64
C ARG A 201 3.05 -9.18 5.13
N GLU A 202 1.93 -9.43 5.81
CA GLU A 202 0.63 -8.84 5.46
C GLU A 202 0.48 -7.40 5.97
N ASN A 203 1.05 -7.12 7.14
CA ASN A 203 1.02 -5.79 7.74
C ASN A 203 2.31 -5.54 8.53
N VAL A 204 3.08 -4.56 8.10
CA VAL A 204 4.40 -4.22 8.70
C VAL A 204 4.30 -3.93 10.20
N LYS A 205 3.14 -3.46 10.68
CA LYS A 205 2.90 -3.12 12.10
C LYS A 205 2.42 -4.32 12.94
N GLN A 206 2.05 -5.45 12.33
CA GLN A 206 1.47 -6.60 13.01
C GLN A 206 2.27 -7.87 12.75
N TYR A 207 2.69 -8.53 13.83
CA TYR A 207 3.36 -9.82 13.75
C TYR A 207 2.36 -10.94 14.04
N LEU A 208 2.23 -11.89 13.11
CA LEU A 208 1.35 -13.04 13.21
C LEU A 208 2.14 -14.33 13.02
N SER A 209 1.75 -15.37 13.72
CA SER A 209 2.25 -16.72 13.44
C SER A 209 1.58 -17.25 12.17
N VAL A 210 2.35 -17.93 11.33
CA VAL A 210 1.85 -18.64 10.15
C VAL A 210 0.85 -19.74 10.49
N ALA A 211 0.95 -20.32 11.68
CA ALA A 211 0.02 -21.31 12.20
C ALA A 211 -0.20 -21.13 13.70
N SER A 212 -1.45 -21.28 14.14
CA SER A 212 -1.81 -21.29 15.56
C SER A 212 -1.59 -22.70 16.11
N ASP A 213 -0.63 -22.85 17.02
CA ASP A 213 -0.38 -24.09 17.77
C ASP A 213 -0.24 -25.39 16.94
N PRO A 214 0.58 -25.42 15.88
CA PRO A 214 0.77 -26.64 15.09
C PRO A 214 1.41 -27.77 15.92
N LEU A 215 0.94 -29.01 15.73
CA LEU A 215 1.51 -30.22 16.37
C LEU A 215 2.87 -30.58 15.77
N PHE A 216 3.03 -30.37 14.45
CA PHE A 216 4.26 -30.57 13.69
C PHE A 216 4.88 -29.22 13.33
N CYS A 217 6.07 -28.99 13.85
CA CYS A 217 6.80 -27.74 13.77
C CYS A 217 8.10 -27.93 13.00
N CYS A 218 8.51 -26.91 12.26
CA CYS A 218 9.82 -26.86 11.62
C CYS A 218 10.68 -25.74 12.16
N VAL A 219 11.98 -25.97 12.17
CA VAL A 219 13.01 -24.95 12.39
C VAL A 219 14.04 -25.12 11.28
N LEU A 220 14.01 -24.23 10.28
CA LEU A 220 14.82 -24.36 9.07
C LEU A 220 15.88 -23.25 9.00
N VAL A 221 17.09 -23.58 8.54
CA VAL A 221 18.19 -22.63 8.41
C VAL A 221 17.90 -21.49 7.40
N VAL A 222 18.36 -20.29 7.73
CA VAL A 222 18.17 -19.05 6.98
C VAL A 222 19.23 -18.87 5.91
N ASP A 223 18.82 -18.60 4.67
CA ASP A 223 19.72 -18.18 3.58
C ASP A 223 20.44 -16.85 3.89
N ASN A 224 21.78 -16.85 3.81
CA ASN A 224 22.63 -15.68 4.01
C ASN A 224 22.26 -14.49 3.11
N ALA A 225 21.71 -14.73 1.91
CA ALA A 225 21.25 -13.66 1.02
C ALA A 225 20.04 -12.88 1.58
N THR A 226 19.33 -13.45 2.55
CA THR A 226 18.15 -12.85 3.20
C THR A 226 18.46 -12.16 4.53
N LEU A 227 19.73 -12.19 4.98
CA LEU A 227 20.20 -11.41 6.12
C LEU A 227 20.36 -9.94 5.71
N VAL A 228 19.24 -9.25 5.52
CA VAL A 228 19.23 -7.82 5.20
C VAL A 228 19.58 -7.03 6.47
N PRO A 229 20.59 -6.13 6.44
CA PRO A 229 20.89 -5.26 7.57
C PRO A 229 19.70 -4.31 7.80
N GLY A 230 18.88 -4.57 8.82
CA GLY A 230 17.73 -3.72 9.15
C GLY A 230 16.46 -4.44 9.57
N TYR A 231 16.37 -5.77 9.43
CA TYR A 231 15.28 -6.54 10.04
C TYR A 231 15.60 -6.85 11.51
N VAL A 232 14.60 -6.63 12.36
CA VAL A 232 14.69 -6.58 13.84
C VAL A 232 15.29 -7.87 14.40
N ASN A 233 16.55 -7.79 14.83
CA ASN A 233 17.31 -8.86 15.47
C ASN A 233 17.60 -8.46 16.92
N PHE A 234 16.91 -9.05 17.90
CA PHE A 234 17.09 -8.65 19.31
C PHE A 234 17.20 -9.77 20.35
N CYS A 235 17.45 -11.03 20.00
CA CYS A 235 17.83 -12.06 21.01
C CYS A 235 19.18 -12.72 20.75
N ALA A 236 20.18 -11.94 20.33
CA ALA A 236 21.54 -12.45 20.26
C ALA A 236 22.55 -11.54 20.98
N ARG A 237 22.08 -10.64 21.87
CA ARG A 237 23.02 -9.74 22.54
C ARG A 237 22.53 -9.19 23.88
N GLN A 238 22.32 -10.03 24.90
CA GLN A 238 22.64 -9.62 26.27
C GLN A 238 22.63 -10.77 27.28
N ARG A 239 23.68 -10.78 28.10
CA ARG A 239 23.86 -11.63 29.28
C ARG A 239 22.67 -11.52 30.23
N ARG A 240 22.35 -12.64 30.90
CA ARG A 240 21.65 -12.76 32.20
C ARG A 240 21.11 -11.43 32.76
N ALA A 241 19.80 -11.21 32.68
CA ALA A 241 18.95 -10.60 33.74
C ALA A 241 17.61 -9.99 33.25
N GLN A 242 17.31 -9.92 31.95
CA GLN A 242 16.08 -9.25 31.47
C GLN A 242 15.35 -9.97 30.32
N CYS A 243 15.25 -11.30 30.38
CA CYS A 243 14.36 -12.06 29.48
C CYS A 243 13.00 -12.39 30.14
N ASN A 244 12.54 -11.56 31.08
CA ASN A 244 11.33 -11.86 31.84
C ASN A 244 10.08 -11.09 31.41
N GLU A 245 10.17 -10.19 30.42
CA GLU A 245 8.99 -9.55 29.82
C GLU A 245 9.27 -9.35 28.34
N SER A 246 8.29 -9.64 27.48
CA SER A 246 8.26 -9.43 26.01
C SER A 246 8.98 -10.46 25.11
N TRP A 247 8.28 -11.58 24.86
CA TRP A 247 8.51 -12.52 23.75
C TRP A 247 8.15 -11.97 22.35
N HIS A 248 7.75 -10.71 22.26
CA HIS A 248 7.23 -10.15 21.02
C HIS A 248 8.38 -9.65 20.14
N HIS A 249 8.28 -9.94 18.83
CA HIS A 249 9.05 -9.33 17.73
C HIS A 249 10.36 -10.00 17.27
N LYS A 250 10.37 -11.34 17.07
CA LYS A 250 11.52 -12.00 16.39
C LYS A 250 11.03 -13.05 15.39
N THR A 251 11.53 -12.94 14.16
CA THR A 251 11.25 -13.90 13.06
C THR A 251 12.38 -14.93 12.92
N GLN A 252 13.50 -14.72 13.64
CA GLN A 252 14.71 -15.52 13.59
C GLN A 252 15.31 -15.67 15.00
N ILE A 253 16.02 -16.78 15.22
CA ILE A 253 16.84 -17.01 16.41
C ILE A 253 18.29 -17.19 15.97
N ARG A 254 19.21 -16.50 16.66
CA ARG A 254 20.66 -16.68 16.55
C ARG A 254 21.22 -17.07 17.90
N LEU A 255 22.06 -18.08 17.90
CA LEU A 255 22.90 -18.46 19.03
C LEU A 255 24.18 -17.64 19.02
N ASP A 256 24.49 -16.93 20.12
CA ASP A 256 25.78 -16.25 20.33
C ASP A 256 26.43 -16.75 21.64
N ARG A 257 27.76 -16.84 21.67
CA ARG A 257 28.55 -17.33 22.83
C ARG A 257 28.50 -16.38 24.02
#